data_AF-A0A1G7ZV56-F1
#
_entry.id   AF-A0A1G7ZV56-F1
#
_cell.length_a   1.000
_cell.length_b   1.000
_cell.length_c   1.000
_cell.angle_alpha   90.00
_cell.angle_beta   90.00
_cell.angle_gamma   90.00
#
_symmetry.space_group_name_H-M   'P 1'
#
loop_
_entity.id
_entity.type
_entity.pdbx_description
1 polymer ?
#
loop_
_entity_poly.entity_id
_entity_poly.type
_entity_poly.pdbx_seq_one_letter_code
_entity_poly.pdbx_strand_id
1 'polypeptide(L)'
;MTHPPAADSPAGTARATLPEDEREGFDRLAHAVAAARGKALGAVLRGQLPGVEGVRWLRSEGLPPTARAADLTPGQWLSLHATWLRLEDTPHAGVPRRGGGKADSKHGHAPGAQAAPRWF
;
A
#
# COMPACT_ATOMS: atom_id res chain seq x y z
N MET A 1 4.31 -13.35 15.56
CA MET A 1 4.36 -12.35 16.63
C MET A 1 5.02 -11.11 16.06
N THR A 2 4.28 -10.02 15.96
CA THR A 2 4.81 -8.71 15.59
C THR A 2 5.40 -8.08 16.84
N HIS A 3 6.65 -7.63 16.80
CA HIS A 3 7.29 -6.95 17.93
C HIS A 3 7.05 -5.43 17.83
N PRO A 4 6.72 -4.74 18.93
CA PRO A 4 6.57 -3.30 18.92
C PRO A 4 7.87 -2.59 18.50
N PRO A 5 7.80 -1.42 17.84
CA PRO A 5 8.98 -0.60 17.58
C PRO A 5 9.64 -0.17 18.90
N ALA A 6 10.96 0.06 18.85
CA ALA A 6 11.69 0.54 20.01
C ALA A 6 11.13 1.89 20.50
N ALA A 7 10.95 2.03 21.81
CA ALA A 7 10.31 3.20 22.41
C ALA A 7 11.02 4.52 22.09
N ASP A 8 12.35 4.51 22.02
CA ASP A 8 13.18 5.67 21.70
C ASP A 8 13.28 5.97 20.19
N SER A 9 12.58 5.22 19.34
CA SER A 9 12.53 5.48 17.90
C SER A 9 11.37 6.43 17.55
N PRO A 10 11.46 7.17 16.44
CA PRO A 10 10.34 7.97 15.93
C PRO A 10 9.03 7.17 15.78
N ALA A 11 9.14 5.89 15.39
CA ALA A 11 8.01 4.96 15.34
C ALA A 11 7.44 4.61 16.73
N GLY A 12 8.30 4.48 17.76
CA GLY A 12 7.88 4.27 19.14
C GLY A 12 7.14 5.48 19.70
N THR A 13 7.61 6.70 19.39
CA THR A 13 6.93 7.95 19.75
C THR A 13 5.55 8.04 19.09
N ALA A 14 5.43 7.71 17.79
CA ALA A 14 4.15 7.67 17.09
C ALA A 14 3.19 6.63 17.70
N ARG A 15 3.69 5.42 18.01
CA ARG A 15 2.89 4.38 18.67
C ARG A 15 2.33 4.83 20.02
N ALA A 16 3.10 5.58 20.80
CA ALA A 16 2.67 6.07 22.11
C ALA A 16 1.48 7.03 22.03
N THR A 17 1.30 7.73 20.90
CA THR A 17 0.15 8.63 20.68
C THR A 17 -1.11 7.92 20.18
N LEU A 18 -1.00 6.65 19.78
CA LEU A 18 -2.13 5.88 19.24
C LEU A 18 -2.97 5.21 20.33
N PRO A 19 -4.30 5.10 20.12
CA PRO A 19 -5.19 4.30 20.97
C PRO A 19 -4.83 2.82 20.87
N GLU A 20 -5.15 2.03 21.90
CA GLU A 20 -4.72 0.63 22.01
C GLU A 20 -5.18 -0.24 20.83
N ASP A 21 -6.38 0.01 20.32
CA ASP A 21 -6.97 -0.67 19.17
C ASP A 21 -6.12 -0.51 17.88
N GLU A 22 -5.52 0.67 17.69
CA GLU A 22 -4.70 0.98 16.52
C GLU A 22 -3.24 0.52 16.65
N ARG A 23 -2.77 0.23 17.87
CA ARG A 23 -1.36 -0.13 18.12
C ARG A 23 -0.95 -1.42 17.44
N GLU A 24 -1.84 -2.41 17.36
CA GLU A 24 -1.51 -3.70 16.74
C GLU A 24 -1.33 -3.57 15.22
N GLY A 25 -2.20 -2.78 14.57
CA GLY A 25 -2.08 -2.45 13.14
C GLY A 25 -0.79 -1.66 12.87
N PHE A 26 -0.50 -0.67 13.71
CA PHE A 26 0.73 0.10 13.63
C PHE A 26 1.98 -0.77 13.82
N ASP A 27 1.99 -1.67 14.79
CA ASP A 27 3.10 -2.58 15.05
C ASP A 27 3.36 -3.47 13.81
N ARG A 28 2.29 -3.95 13.14
CA ARG A 28 2.38 -4.74 11.91
C ARG A 28 3.03 -3.96 10.77
N LEU A 29 2.59 -2.72 10.56
CA LEU A 29 3.16 -1.80 9.57
C LEU A 29 4.65 -1.51 9.87
N ALA A 30 4.96 -1.13 11.12
CA ALA A 30 6.31 -0.82 11.55
C ALA A 30 7.26 -2.02 11.35
N HIS A 31 6.79 -3.23 11.68
CA HIS A 31 7.54 -4.45 11.44
C HIS A 31 7.78 -4.72 9.95
N ALA A 32 6.76 -4.57 9.09
CA ALA A 32 6.90 -4.78 7.65
C ALA A 32 7.91 -3.80 7.03
N VAL A 33 7.90 -2.55 7.47
CA VAL A 33 8.85 -1.51 7.03
C VAL A 33 10.26 -1.77 7.57
N ALA A 34 10.39 -2.18 8.84
CA ALA A 34 11.67 -2.50 9.47
C ALA A 34 12.33 -3.77 8.90
N ALA A 35 11.54 -4.77 8.50
CA ALA A 35 12.01 -6.00 7.88
C ALA A 35 12.70 -5.74 6.53
N ALA A 36 12.37 -4.65 5.86
CA ALA A 36 13.01 -4.20 4.63
C ALA A 36 14.25 -3.32 4.87
N ARG A 37 15.03 -3.66 5.91
CA ARG A 37 16.23 -2.94 6.34
C ARG A 37 17.16 -2.67 5.14
N GLY A 38 17.45 -1.39 4.89
CA GLY A 38 18.35 -0.95 3.82
C GLY A 38 17.70 -0.78 2.43
N LYS A 39 16.41 -1.11 2.27
CA LYS A 39 15.68 -0.84 1.02
C LYS A 39 15.10 0.57 1.02
N ALA A 40 15.01 1.14 -0.18
CA ALA A 40 14.31 2.40 -0.42
C ALA A 40 12.82 2.26 -0.02
N LEU A 41 12.31 3.21 0.75
CA LEU A 41 10.94 3.18 1.29
C LEU A 41 9.90 3.04 0.16
N GLY A 42 10.12 3.66 -1.00
CA GLY A 42 9.23 3.51 -2.15
C GLY A 42 9.12 2.09 -2.70
N ALA A 43 10.17 1.28 -2.60
CA ALA A 43 10.13 -0.13 -3.01
C ALA A 43 9.37 -0.99 -1.99
N VAL A 44 9.53 -0.67 -0.70
CA VAL A 44 8.83 -1.34 0.41
C VAL A 44 7.34 -1.06 0.34
N LEU A 45 6.97 0.21 0.22
CA LEU A 45 5.57 0.64 0.14
C LEU A 45 4.86 0.08 -1.09
N ARG A 46 5.55 -0.12 -2.22
CA ARG A 46 4.95 -0.79 -3.39
C ARG A 46 4.58 -2.26 -3.16
N GLY A 47 5.22 -2.91 -2.19
CA GLY A 47 4.90 -4.29 -1.82
C GLY A 47 3.84 -4.39 -0.71
N GLN A 48 3.58 -3.30 0.02
CA GLN A 48 2.65 -3.26 1.15
C GLN A 48 1.33 -2.54 0.82
N LEU A 49 1.39 -1.51 -0.03
CA LEU A 49 0.24 -0.71 -0.43
C LEU A 49 -0.16 -1.02 -1.87
N PRO A 50 -1.47 -1.02 -2.18
CA PRO A 50 -1.97 -1.27 -3.52
C PRO A 50 -1.51 -0.19 -4.51
N GLY A 51 -1.12 -0.63 -5.70
CA GLY A 51 -0.85 0.23 -6.85
C GLY A 51 0.23 1.29 -6.59
N VAL A 52 -0.17 2.56 -6.69
CA VAL A 52 0.71 3.73 -6.59
C VAL A 52 0.55 4.50 -5.28
N GLU A 53 -0.29 4.03 -4.35
CA GLU A 53 -0.64 4.78 -3.13
C GLU A 53 0.59 5.08 -2.28
N GLY A 54 1.51 4.12 -2.15
CA GLY A 54 2.79 4.35 -1.46
C GLY A 54 3.65 5.44 -2.08
N VAL A 55 3.65 5.55 -3.41
CA VAL A 55 4.40 6.60 -4.13
C VAL A 55 3.67 7.95 -4.05
N ARG A 56 2.33 7.94 -4.08
CA ARG A 56 1.51 9.14 -3.90
C ARG A 56 1.68 9.71 -2.49
N TRP A 57 1.69 8.87 -1.47
CA TRP A 57 1.96 9.26 -0.09
C TRP A 57 3.36 9.88 0.05
N LEU A 58 4.40 9.23 -0.49
CA LEU A 58 5.76 9.79 -0.49
C LEU A 58 5.82 11.19 -1.11
N ARG A 59 5.15 11.37 -2.26
CA ARG A 59 5.07 12.68 -2.92
C ARG A 59 4.33 13.72 -2.06
N SER A 60 3.25 13.32 -1.38
CA SER A 60 2.48 14.19 -0.49
C SER A 60 3.29 14.66 0.72
N GLU A 61 4.13 13.78 1.27
CA GLU A 61 5.02 14.09 2.39
C GLU A 61 6.33 14.77 1.95
N GLY A 62 6.51 15.03 0.65
CA GLY A 62 7.73 15.63 0.10
C GLY A 62 8.98 14.74 0.19
N LEU A 63 8.79 13.43 0.35
CA LEU A 63 9.87 12.47 0.54
C LEU A 63 10.37 11.91 -0.80
N PRO A 64 11.70 11.76 -0.99
CA PRO A 64 12.22 11.07 -2.16
C PRO A 64 11.90 9.57 -2.10
N PRO A 65 11.73 8.88 -3.24
CA PRO A 65 11.46 7.44 -3.27
C PRO A 65 12.59 6.59 -2.67
N THR A 66 13.79 7.17 -2.56
CA THR A 66 15.00 6.62 -1.94
C THR A 66 15.09 6.89 -0.44
N ALA A 67 14.15 7.63 0.16
CA ALA A 67 14.08 7.85 1.60
C ALA A 67 14.10 6.53 2.36
N ARG A 68 14.66 6.53 3.57
CA ARG A 68 14.68 5.34 4.42
C ARG A 68 13.65 5.48 5.53
N ALA A 69 13.19 4.35 6.04
CA ALA A 69 12.28 4.31 7.17
C ALA A 69 12.86 4.99 8.43
N ALA A 70 14.19 4.99 8.57
CA ALA A 70 14.89 5.64 9.67
C ALA A 70 14.84 7.18 9.62
N ASP A 71 14.60 7.76 8.43
CA ASP A 71 14.50 9.21 8.24
C ASP A 71 13.09 9.74 8.53
N LEU A 72 12.13 8.85 8.77
CA LEU A 72 10.74 9.23 9.03
C LEU A 72 10.57 9.84 10.42
N THR A 73 9.91 10.99 10.46
CA THR A 73 9.48 11.64 11.68
C THR A 73 8.28 10.92 12.30
N PRO A 74 7.97 11.14 13.60
CA PRO A 74 6.78 10.58 14.23
C PRO A 74 5.48 10.95 13.49
N GLY A 75 5.36 12.19 13.01
CA GLY A 75 4.19 12.63 12.25
C GLY A 75 4.03 11.90 10.92
N GLN A 76 5.13 11.62 10.22
CA GLN A 76 5.11 10.84 8.98
C GLN A 76 4.70 9.38 9.23
N TRP A 77 5.13 8.78 10.35
CA TRP A 77 4.67 7.44 10.73
C TRP A 77 3.16 7.38 10.97
N LEU A 78 2.58 8.40 11.61
CA LEU A 78 1.12 8.49 11.82
C LEU A 78 0.38 8.72 10.50
N SER A 79 0.88 9.61 9.64
CA SER A 79 0.31 9.88 8.30
C SER A 79 0.30 8.62 7.43
N LEU A 80 1.40 7.83 7.48
CA LEU A 80 1.49 6.55 6.79
C LEU A 80 0.48 5.54 7.33
N HIS A 81 0.36 5.43 8.66
CA HIS A 81 -0.61 4.54 9.30
C HIS A 81 -2.05 4.88 8.93
N ALA A 82 -2.43 6.16 8.95
CA ALA A 82 -3.76 6.61 8.55
C ALA A 82 -4.05 6.31 7.06
N THR A 83 -3.05 6.43 6.19
CA THR A 83 -3.16 6.06 4.77
C THR A 83 -3.37 4.56 4.62
N TRP A 84 -2.63 3.75 5.38
CA TRP A 84 -2.76 2.30 5.37
C TRP A 84 -4.14 1.84 5.87
N LEU A 85 -4.62 2.36 7.00
CA LEU A 85 -5.96 2.07 7.53
C LEU A 85 -7.06 2.40 6.51
N ARG A 86 -6.97 3.56 5.83
CA ARG A 86 -7.93 3.94 4.78
C ARG A 86 -7.97 2.92 3.64
N LEU A 87 -6.83 2.31 3.31
CA LEU A 87 -6.70 1.35 2.22
C LEU A 87 -7.11 -0.07 2.64
N GLU A 88 -6.96 -0.42 3.91
CA GLU A 88 -7.51 -1.66 4.49
C GLU A 88 -9.03 -1.61 4.62
N ASP A 89 -9.59 -0.47 5.03
CA ASP A 89 -11.04 -0.28 5.21
C ASP A 89 -11.80 -0.23 3.87
N THR A 90 -11.15 0.20 2.79
CA THR A 90 -11.75 0.11 1.46
C THR A 90 -11.91 -1.35 1.03
N PRO A 91 -13.15 -1.86 0.82
CA PRO A 91 -13.36 -3.20 0.28
C PRO A 91 -12.69 -3.24 -1.09
N HIS A 92 -11.61 -4.00 -1.18
CA HIS A 92 -10.68 -3.98 -2.30
C HIS A 92 -11.40 -4.37 -3.59
N ALA A 93 -11.83 -3.37 -4.37
CA ALA A 93 -12.29 -3.55 -5.73
C ALA A 93 -11.07 -3.93 -6.59
N GLY A 94 -10.75 -5.22 -6.60
CA GLY A 94 -9.95 -5.93 -7.59
C GLY A 94 -8.68 -5.23 -8.08
N VAL A 95 -7.55 -5.52 -7.45
CA VAL A 95 -6.26 -5.37 -8.15
C VAL A 95 -6.26 -6.34 -9.34
N PRO A 96 -6.04 -5.91 -10.59
CA PRO A 96 -5.86 -6.85 -11.68
C PRO A 96 -4.53 -7.58 -11.46
N ARG A 97 -4.63 -8.88 -11.18
CA ARG A 97 -3.50 -9.81 -11.12
C ARG A 97 -2.87 -9.89 -12.51
N ARG A 98 -1.91 -9.00 -12.80
CA ARG A 98 -1.04 -9.11 -13.98
C ARG A 98 -0.10 -10.29 -13.75
N GLY A 99 -0.45 -11.46 -14.27
CA GLY A 99 0.42 -12.63 -14.25
C GLY A 99 -0.28 -13.95 -14.58
N GLY A 100 -0.37 -14.25 -15.87
CA GLY A 100 -0.30 -15.62 -16.42
C GLY A 100 -1.46 -16.56 -16.11
N GLY A 101 -2.44 -16.60 -17.02
CA GLY A 101 -3.47 -17.63 -17.04
C GLY A 101 -4.38 -17.46 -18.23
N LYS A 102 -4.03 -18.11 -19.34
CA LYS A 102 -4.81 -18.22 -20.57
C LYS A 102 -6.26 -18.60 -20.23
N ALA A 103 -7.22 -17.69 -20.42
CA ALA A 103 -8.63 -18.01 -20.38
C ALA A 103 -8.98 -18.76 -21.67
N ASP A 104 -8.82 -20.08 -21.64
CA ASP A 104 -9.41 -21.00 -22.60
C ASP A 104 -10.92 -21.01 -22.32
N SER A 105 -11.64 -19.99 -22.81
CA SER A 105 -13.10 -19.97 -22.82
C SER A 105 -13.57 -20.14 -24.26
N LYS A 106 -13.87 -21.40 -24.57
CA LYS A 106 -14.71 -21.82 -25.69
C LYS A 106 -16.05 -21.06 -25.65
N HIS A 107 -16.15 -19.98 -26.40
CA HIS A 107 -17.43 -19.53 -26.96
C HIS A 107 -17.36 -19.90 -28.45
N GLY A 108 -18.05 -20.95 -28.90
CA GLY A 108 -19.50 -21.00 -28.85
C GLY A 108 -20.01 -20.11 -29.99
N HIS A 109 -20.13 -20.72 -31.17
CA HIS A 109 -20.52 -20.11 -32.44
C HIS A 109 -21.84 -19.32 -32.31
N ALA A 110 -21.86 -18.08 -32.79
CA ALA A 110 -23.07 -17.47 -33.32
C ALA A 110 -22.68 -16.51 -34.47
N PRO A 111 -22.90 -16.87 -35.74
CA PRO A 111 -22.76 -15.96 -36.87
C PRO A 111 -24.06 -15.18 -37.04
N GLY A 112 -24.06 -13.86 -36.89
CA GLY A 112 -25.24 -13.07 -37.16
C GLY A 112 -25.14 -11.57 -36.85
N ALA A 113 -25.33 -10.77 -37.90
CA ALA A 113 -25.89 -9.41 -37.90
C ALA A 113 -25.02 -8.23 -37.41
N GLN A 114 -24.30 -7.65 -38.37
CA GLN A 114 -24.42 -6.25 -38.83
C GLN A 114 -25.06 -5.22 -37.86
N ALA A 115 -24.28 -4.20 -37.48
CA ALA A 115 -24.46 -2.81 -37.92
C ALA A 115 -23.62 -1.84 -37.07
N ALA A 116 -22.73 -1.10 -37.72
CA ALA A 116 -22.06 0.06 -37.14
C ALA A 116 -22.85 1.34 -37.47
N PRO A 117 -23.18 2.21 -36.50
CA PRO A 117 -23.41 3.61 -36.79
C PRO A 117 -22.11 4.39 -36.62
N ARG A 118 -21.70 5.04 -37.71
CA ARG A 118 -20.70 6.10 -37.75
C ARG A 118 -21.39 7.42 -37.36
N TRP A 119 -20.80 8.20 -36.47
CA TRP A 119 -21.15 9.62 -36.30
C TRP A 119 -20.03 10.49 -36.88
N PHE A 120 -20.48 11.60 -37.45
CA PHE A 120 -19.85 12.49 -38.44
C PHE A 120 -18.53 13.13 -38.01
#